data_AF-A0A3P1ZRA2-F1
#
_entry.id   AF-A0A3P1ZRA2-F1
#
_cell.length_a   1.000
_cell.length_b   1.000
_cell.length_c   1.000
_cell.angle_alpha   90.00
_cell.angle_beta   90.00
_cell.angle_gamma   90.00
#
_symmetry.space_group_name_H-M   'P 1'
#
loop_
_entity.id
_entity.type
_entity.pdbx_description
1 polymer ?
#
loop_
_entity_poly.entity_id
_entity_poly.type
_entity_poly.pdbx_seq_one_letter_code
_entity_poly.pdbx_strand_id
1 'polypeptide(L)' 'MRELHHNIRNVSTVLDILEAGAAAGQRPFLRLATDHLRLLADRLEAVSPPPSAAASGTEASHALQ' A
#
# COMPACT_ATOMS: atom_id res chain seq x y z
N MET A 1 4.54 -2.98 9.10
CA MET A 1 3.27 -2.52 8.48
C MET A 1 3.47 -1.95 7.09
N ARG A 2 4.44 -1.05 6.85
CA ARG A 2 4.74 -0.52 5.50
C ARG A 2 5.04 -1.58 4.44
N GLU A 3 5.85 -2.59 4.77
CA GLU A 3 6.18 -3.69 3.86
C GLU A 3 4.94 -4.54 3.50
N LEU A 4 4.14 -4.92 4.51
CA LEU A 4 2.88 -5.63 4.29
C LEU A 4 1.91 -4.84 3.40
N HIS A 5 1.76 -3.54 3.66
CA HIS A 5 0.94 -2.64 2.85
C HIS A 5 1.43 -2.58 1.39
N HIS A 6 2.74 -2.45 1.18
CA HIS A 6 3.35 -2.47 -0.14
C HIS A 6 3.10 -3.80 -0.87
N ASN A 7 3.29 -4.93 -0.18
CA ASN A 7 3.05 -6.26 -0.75
C ASN A 7 1.58 -6.45 -1.15
N ILE A 8 0.64 -6.00 -0.32
CA ILE A 8 -0.79 -6.07 -0.64
C ILE A 8 -1.12 -5.23 -1.87
N ARG A 9 -0.58 -4.01 -1.99
CA ARG A 9 -0.75 -3.19 -3.20
C ARG A 9 -0.17 -3.88 -4.43
N ASN A 10 1.01 -4.45 -4.34
CA ASN A 10 1.63 -5.20 -5.45
C ASN A 10 0.76 -6.37 -5.89
N VAL A 11 0.26 -7.20 -4.96
CA VAL A 11 -0.62 -8.33 -5.31
C VAL A 11 -1.92 -7.83 -5.94
N SER A 12 -2.54 -6.77 -5.42
CA SER A 12 -3.75 -6.19 -6.04
C SER A 12 -3.50 -5.73 -7.49
N THR A 13 -2.31 -5.19 -7.77
CA THR A 13 -1.93 -4.76 -9.13
C THR A 13 -1.73 -5.95 -10.07
N VAL A 14 -1.13 -7.03 -9.57
CA VAL A 14 -0.98 -8.28 -10.34
C VAL A 14 -2.35 -8.86 -10.68
N LEU A 15 -3.33 -8.80 -9.76
CA LEU A 15 -4.68 -9.27 -10.02
C LEU A 15 -5.40 -8.43 -11.08
N ASP A 16 -5.22 -7.11 -11.12
CA ASP A 16 -5.76 -6.26 -12.20
C ASP A 16 -5.23 -6.71 -13.58
N ILE A 17 -3.93 -7.00 -13.67
CA ILE A 17 -3.29 -7.48 -14.91
C ILE A 17 -3.88 -8.83 -15.32
N LEU A 18 -4.08 -9.74 -14.36
CA LEU A 18 -4.67 -11.05 -14.61
C LEU A 18 -6.14 -10.95 -15.03
N GLU A 19 -6.91 -10.03 -14.44
CA GLU A 19 -8.32 -9.80 -14.80
C GLU A 19 -8.48 -9.42 -16.27
N ALA A 20 -7.59 -8.58 -16.80
CA ALA A 20 -7.59 -8.16 -18.21
C ALA A 20 -7.48 -9.35 -19.18
N GLY A 21 -6.73 -10.40 -18.80
CA GLY A 21 -6.56 -11.63 -19.58
C GLY A 21 -7.53 -12.76 -19.23
N ALA A 22 -8.37 -12.59 -18.21
CA ALA A 22 -9.16 -13.68 -17.65
C ALA A 22 -10.42 -14.00 -18.46
N ALA A 23 -10.83 -15.27 -18.39
CA ALA A 23 -12.12 -15.72 -18.92
C ALA A 23 -13.28 -15.00 -18.20
N ALA A 24 -14.41 -14.82 -18.90
CA ALA A 24 -15.56 -14.07 -18.38
C ALA A 24 -16.07 -14.58 -17.02
N GLY A 25 -16.03 -15.90 -16.79
CA GLY A 25 -16.42 -16.50 -15.50
C GLY A 25 -15.43 -16.28 -14.35
N GLN A 26 -14.16 -15.94 -14.65
CA GLN A 26 -13.11 -15.73 -13.65
C GLN A 26 -12.99 -14.26 -13.22
N ARG A 27 -13.35 -13.32 -14.12
CA ARG A 27 -13.27 -11.86 -13.85
C ARG A 27 -13.97 -11.44 -12.55
N PRO A 28 -15.19 -11.90 -12.22
CA PRO A 28 -15.85 -11.49 -10.98
C PRO A 28 -15.06 -11.87 -9.73
N PHE A 29 -14.40 -13.03 -9.73
CA PHE A 29 -13.59 -13.50 -8.61
C PHE A 29 -12.28 -12.72 -8.47
N LEU A 30 -11.61 -12.44 -9.60
CA LEU A 30 -10.39 -11.63 -9.62
C LEU A 30 -10.67 -10.20 -9.16
N ARG A 31 -11.76 -9.61 -9.64
CA ARG A 31 -12.22 -8.29 -9.20
C ARG A 31 -12.53 -8.28 -7.70
N LEU A 32 -13.27 -9.28 -7.20
CA LEU A 32 -13.59 -9.39 -5.77
C LEU A 32 -12.33 -9.49 -4.90
N ALA A 33 -11.35 -10.31 -5.31
CA ALA A 33 -10.09 -10.46 -4.60
C ALA A 33 -9.27 -9.17 -4.59
N THR A 34 -9.21 -8.48 -5.75
CA THR A 34 -8.55 -7.18 -5.89
C THR A 34 -9.16 -6.14 -4.96
N ASP A 35 -10.49 -6.02 -4.94
CA ASP A 35 -11.21 -5.07 -4.10
C ASP A 35 -10.97 -5.34 -2.60
N HIS A 36 -10.93 -6.61 -2.19
CA HIS A 36 -10.62 -6.98 -0.79
C HIS A 36 -9.19 -6.64 -0.40
N LEU A 37 -8.21 -6.87 -1.28
CA LEU A 37 -6.82 -6.51 -1.01
C LEU A 37 -6.65 -5.00 -0.88
N ARG A 38 -7.29 -4.22 -1.75
CA ARG A 38 -7.27 -2.75 -1.64
C ARG A 38 -7.90 -2.26 -0.34
N LEU A 39 -9.06 -2.80 0.02
CA LEU A 39 -9.69 -2.48 1.30
C LEU A 39 -8.76 -2.80 2.49
N LEU A 40 -8.07 -3.94 2.45
CA LEU A 40 -7.12 -4.32 3.49
C LEU A 40 -5.92 -3.36 3.55
N ALA A 41 -5.39 -2.94 2.39
CA ALA A 41 -4.32 -1.96 2.30
C ALA A 41 -4.72 -0.63 2.95
N ASP A 42 -5.89 -0.11 2.61
CA ASP A 42 -6.39 1.16 3.14
C ASP A 42 -6.59 1.11 4.66
N ARG A 43 -7.05 -0.04 5.19
CA ARG A 43 -7.16 -0.25 6.63
C ARG A 43 -5.80 -0.31 7.32
N LEU A 44 -4.81 -0.94 6.70
CA LEU A 44 -3.44 -0.98 7.22
C LEU A 44 -2.78 0.39 7.21
N GLU A 45 -3.05 1.22 6.20
CA GLU A 45 -2.58 2.61 6.13
C GLU A 45 -3.23 3.45 7.24
N ALA A 46 -4.55 3.32 7.45
CA ALA A 46 -5.28 4.05 8.48
C ALA A 46 -4.87 3.69 9.93
N VAL A 47 -4.40 2.46 10.17
CA VAL A 47 -3.95 2.01 11.50
C VAL A 47 -2.44 2.25 11.70
N SER A 48 -1.71 2.60 10.64
CA SER A 48 -0.28 2.92 10.75
C SER A 48 -0.11 4.33 11.31
N PRO A 49 0.71 4.52 12.37
CA PRO A 49 1.00 5.86 12.89
C PRO A 49 1.65 6.70 11.77
N PRO A 50 1.33 8.01 11.70
CA PRO A 50 1.93 8.89 10.69
C PRO A 50 3.46 8.85 10.84
N PRO A 51 4.21 8.99 9.72
CA PRO A 51 5.66 9.11 9.81
C PRO A 51 5.99 10.31 10.71
N SER A 52 6.68 10.05 11.82
CA SER A 52 7.11 11.09 12.76
C SER A 52 7.91 12.17 12.02
N ALA A 53 7.46 13.42 12.09
CA ALA A 53 8.13 14.58 11.51
C ALA A 53 9.48 14.93 12.20
N ALA A 54 9.98 14.10 13.10
CA ALA A 54 11.16 14.36 13.92
C ALA A 54 12.51 14.21 13.19
N ALA A 55 12.54 14.02 11.87
CA ALA A 55 13.78 13.88 11.09
C ALA A 55 14.17 15.13 10.28
N SER A 56 13.54 16.29 10.52
CA SER A 56 13.84 17.53 9.75
C SER A 56 14.20 18.74 10.60
N GLY A 57 14.72 18.54 11.82
CA GLY A 57 15.00 19.65 12.72
C GLY A 57 16.16 19.46 13.68
N THR A 58 17.34 18.99 13.23
CA THR A 58 18.54 18.99 14.10
C THR A 58 19.87 19.30 13.39
N GLU A 59 19.88 19.80 12.15
CA GLU A 59 21.16 20.17 11.49
C GLU A 59 21.47 21.69 11.45
N ALA A 60 20.61 22.54 12.05
CA ALA A 60 20.85 23.99 12.05
C ALA A 60 21.63 24.54 13.27
N SER A 61 21.97 23.72 14.28
CA SER A 61 22.56 24.22 15.54
C SER A 61 24.05 23.90 15.75
N HIS A 62 24.77 23.37 14.76
CA HIS A 62 26.20 23.03 14.93
C HIS A 62 27.16 23.82 14.01
N ALA A 63 26.79 25.05 13.62
CA ALA A 63 27.60 25.93 12.78
C ALA A 63 28.06 27.24 13.45
N LEU A 64 27.88 27.42 14.77
CA LEU A 64 28.30 28.65 15.48
C LEU A 64 28.91 28.39 16.86
N GLN A 65 29.91 27.51 16.95
CA GLN A 65 30.90 27.54 18.04
C GLN A 65 32.31 27.49 17.49
#